data_AF-A0A359I6K5-F1
#
_entry.id   AF-A0A359I6K5-F1
#
_cell.length_a   1.000
_cell.length_b   1.000
_cell.length_c   1.000
_cell.angle_alpha   90.00
_cell.angle_beta   90.00
_cell.angle_gamma   90.00
#
_symmetry.space_group_name_H-M   'P 1'
#
loop_
_entity.id
_entity.type
_entity.pdbx_description
1 polymer ?
#
loop_
_entity_poly.entity_id
_entity_poly.type
_entity_poly.pdbx_seq_one_letter_code
_entity_poly.pdbx_strand_id
1 'polypeptide(L)'
;VAKAEAKKDVKTEAKTEVRTEQEDGIRKTRKPREPQMITSTGAKVTHAHVFQSTFDQSTWYFTARLDGTQLKPMRMFHSDYEAFKNKEMGIPELMQKYYPTKLQPQLSPEAFQAAVKLPDGQIIEKFNVYKEKNQSADDFGSYKFYAQVGDKKMSTLASYADLNAYFDRTQSPAELVARNFGEKLQLKGAYDKYELAGGVDPKSIRIIKDRETKGWYVYADLGDRGKTESHRLPFEDGQALFKNKIASREQIAAKHLNNELVHLTGVSVSQKQEASLKR
;
A
#
# COMPACT_ATOMS: atom_id res chain seq x y z
N VAL A 1 -71.78 -23.07 47.94
CA VAL A 1 -71.15 -23.05 46.61
C VAL A 1 -70.54 -24.42 46.37
N ALA A 2 -71.01 -25.17 45.38
CA ALA A 2 -70.75 -26.59 45.21
C ALA A 2 -70.05 -26.89 43.86
N LYS A 3 -69.08 -27.84 43.94
CA LYS A 3 -68.64 -28.88 42.98
C LYS A 3 -68.27 -28.58 41.52
N ALA A 4 -67.11 -29.17 41.13
CA ALA A 4 -66.78 -29.89 39.87
C ALA A 4 -66.74 -29.04 38.56
N GLU A 5 -65.94 -29.27 37.51
CA GLU A 5 -65.14 -30.39 36.97
C GLU A 5 -64.26 -29.78 35.82
N ALA A 6 -62.96 -30.09 35.73
CA ALA A 6 -62.31 -30.92 34.68
C ALA A 6 -62.12 -30.35 33.25
N LYS A 7 -60.84 -30.41 32.78
CA LYS A 7 -60.33 -30.59 31.38
C LYS A 7 -60.48 -29.38 30.43
N LYS A 8 -59.58 -29.04 29.50
CA LYS A 8 -58.38 -29.66 28.88
C LYS A 8 -57.66 -28.57 28.04
N ASP A 9 -56.36 -28.76 27.79
CA ASP A 9 -55.55 -28.47 26.58
C ASP A 9 -55.96 -27.28 25.66
N VAL A 10 -55.09 -26.37 25.21
CA VAL A 10 -53.93 -26.59 24.32
C VAL A 10 -53.10 -25.28 24.27
N LYS A 11 -51.77 -25.42 24.46
CA LYS A 11 -50.63 -24.85 23.70
C LYS A 11 -50.98 -23.64 22.77
N THR A 12 -50.22 -22.54 22.72
CA THR A 12 -48.87 -22.49 22.13
C THR A 12 -48.32 -21.05 22.26
N GLU A 13 -47.10 -20.97 22.81
CA GLU A 13 -45.98 -20.04 22.53
C GLU A 13 -46.30 -18.63 21.99
N ALA A 14 -45.78 -17.59 22.67
CA ALA A 14 -44.48 -17.01 22.31
C ALA A 14 -44.27 -15.63 22.96
N LYS A 15 -43.19 -15.56 23.76
CA LYS A 15 -42.10 -14.59 23.58
C LYS A 15 -42.43 -13.10 23.78
N THR A 16 -42.18 -12.61 24.99
CA THR A 16 -41.78 -11.21 25.21
C THR A 16 -41.07 -11.03 26.55
N GLU A 17 -39.90 -10.37 26.48
CA GLU A 17 -39.38 -9.41 27.45
C GLU A 17 -39.11 -9.84 28.90
N VAL A 18 -37.82 -9.83 29.29
CA VAL A 18 -37.34 -9.03 30.45
C VAL A 18 -35.88 -8.59 30.17
N ARG A 19 -35.72 -7.34 29.71
CA ARG A 19 -34.67 -6.42 30.18
C ARG A 19 -34.87 -6.29 31.70
N THR A 20 -33.90 -6.26 32.59
CA THR A 20 -32.85 -5.24 32.72
C THR A 20 -32.00 -5.60 33.95
N GLU A 21 -30.70 -5.29 33.88
CA GLU A 21 -29.85 -4.78 34.99
C GLU A 21 -29.86 -5.50 36.35
N GLN A 22 -28.75 -6.17 36.66
CA GLN A 22 -27.91 -5.86 37.83
C GLN A 22 -26.71 -6.81 37.87
N GLU A 23 -25.50 -6.27 37.81
CA GLU A 23 -24.44 -6.50 38.81
C GLU A 23 -23.18 -5.73 38.39
N ASP A 24 -23.13 -4.47 38.83
CA ASP A 24 -21.90 -3.78 39.14
C ASP A 24 -21.21 -4.51 40.29
N GLY A 25 -20.04 -5.09 40.04
CA GLY A 25 -19.26 -5.73 41.10
C GLY A 25 -18.03 -6.47 40.58
N ILE A 26 -16.85 -5.98 40.97
CA ILE A 26 -15.52 -6.55 40.69
C ILE A 26 -14.94 -6.15 39.32
N ARG A 27 -14.35 -4.94 39.27
CA ARG A 27 -13.18 -4.67 38.42
C ARG A 27 -12.08 -5.66 38.82
N LYS A 28 -12.13 -6.89 38.30
CA LYS A 28 -10.99 -7.81 38.30
C LYS A 28 -9.88 -7.03 37.62
N THR A 29 -8.85 -6.66 38.36
CA THR A 29 -7.55 -6.30 37.80
C THR A 29 -7.12 -7.47 36.93
N ARG A 30 -7.50 -7.42 35.65
CA ARG A 30 -7.17 -8.44 34.65
C ARG A 30 -5.65 -8.44 34.60
N LYS A 31 -5.05 -9.53 35.10
CA LYS A 31 -3.62 -9.79 34.93
C LYS A 31 -3.28 -9.53 33.46
N PRO A 32 -2.20 -8.79 33.14
CA PRO A 32 -1.77 -8.61 31.77
C PRO A 32 -1.65 -9.99 31.12
N ARG A 33 -2.42 -10.23 30.06
CA ARG A 33 -2.28 -11.47 29.31
C ARG A 33 -0.88 -11.50 28.71
N GLU A 34 -0.26 -12.67 28.72
CA GLU A 34 1.01 -12.84 28.01
C GLU A 34 0.83 -12.44 26.53
N PRO A 35 1.82 -11.74 25.95
CA PRO A 35 1.73 -11.30 24.57
C PRO A 35 1.58 -12.52 23.66
N GLN A 36 0.66 -12.43 22.70
CA GLN A 36 0.49 -13.44 21.66
C GLN A 36 1.71 -13.52 20.75
N MET A 37 2.44 -12.41 20.60
CA MET A 37 3.76 -12.38 19.97
C MET A 37 4.55 -11.13 20.42
N ILE A 38 5.87 -11.21 20.27
CA ILE A 38 6.79 -10.08 20.39
C ILE A 38 7.34 -9.80 18.99
N THR A 39 7.28 -8.55 18.53
CA THR A 39 7.81 -8.16 17.22
C THR A 39 9.33 -8.19 17.23
N SER A 40 9.95 -8.18 16.06
CA SER A 40 11.41 -7.99 15.90
C SER A 40 11.95 -6.71 16.55
N THR A 41 11.08 -5.69 16.70
CA THR A 41 11.39 -4.43 17.38
C THR A 41 11.17 -4.47 18.90
N GLY A 42 10.74 -5.61 19.45
CA GLY A 42 10.47 -5.81 20.88
C GLY A 42 9.06 -5.39 21.34
N ALA A 43 8.21 -4.93 20.42
CA ALA A 43 6.83 -4.52 20.72
C ALA A 43 5.94 -5.74 21.02
N LYS A 44 5.04 -5.61 21.98
CA LYS A 44 4.20 -6.71 22.47
C LYS A 44 2.83 -6.65 21.81
N VAL A 45 2.51 -7.68 21.02
CA VAL A 45 1.16 -7.88 20.49
C VAL A 45 0.37 -8.66 21.53
N THR A 46 -0.56 -7.99 22.21
CA THR A 46 -1.30 -8.56 23.35
C THR A 46 -2.66 -9.13 22.96
N HIS A 47 -3.26 -8.59 21.89
CA HIS A 47 -4.56 -9.03 21.42
C HIS A 47 -4.71 -8.77 19.92
N ALA A 48 -4.39 -9.76 19.11
CA ALA A 48 -4.71 -9.83 17.70
C ALA A 48 -5.82 -10.85 17.48
N HIS A 49 -6.79 -10.48 16.65
CA HIS A 49 -7.89 -11.35 16.29
C HIS A 49 -8.51 -10.92 14.96
N VAL A 50 -9.25 -11.86 14.39
CA VAL A 50 -10.06 -11.68 13.19
C VAL A 50 -11.52 -11.58 13.62
N PHE A 51 -12.27 -10.65 13.05
CA PHE A 51 -13.69 -10.46 13.35
C PHE A 51 -14.48 -10.10 12.09
N GLN A 52 -15.76 -10.46 12.08
CA GLN A 52 -16.67 -10.19 10.97
C GLN A 52 -17.24 -8.77 11.07
N SER A 53 -17.52 -8.13 9.94
CA SER A 53 -18.20 -6.83 9.94
C SER A 53 -19.59 -6.93 10.55
N THR A 54 -20.00 -5.87 11.26
CA THR A 54 -21.38 -5.72 11.73
C THR A 54 -22.35 -5.33 10.62
N PHE A 55 -21.87 -4.78 9.51
CA PHE A 55 -22.69 -4.29 8.40
C PHE A 55 -22.74 -5.25 7.21
N ASP A 56 -21.66 -5.97 6.97
CA ASP A 56 -21.53 -6.91 5.87
C ASP A 56 -20.89 -8.22 6.35
N GLN A 57 -21.72 -9.26 6.45
CA GLN A 57 -21.31 -10.58 6.92
C GLN A 57 -20.30 -11.26 5.99
N SER A 58 -20.15 -10.81 4.73
CA SER A 58 -19.11 -11.35 3.84
C SER A 58 -17.72 -10.75 4.11
N THR A 59 -17.67 -9.62 4.82
CA THR A 59 -16.43 -8.88 5.06
C THR A 59 -15.82 -9.24 6.42
N TRP A 60 -14.54 -9.64 6.39
CA TRP A 60 -13.74 -9.92 7.58
C TRP A 60 -12.66 -8.86 7.78
N TYR A 61 -12.33 -8.61 9.05
CA TYR A 61 -11.32 -7.64 9.46
C TYR A 61 -10.31 -8.29 10.40
N PHE A 62 -9.05 -7.88 10.26
CA PHE A 62 -7.98 -8.19 11.20
C PHE A 62 -7.63 -6.93 11.99
N THR A 63 -7.41 -7.07 13.29
CA THR A 63 -6.89 -6.00 14.13
C THR A 63 -5.97 -6.56 15.21
N ALA A 64 -5.03 -5.74 15.66
CA ALA A 64 -4.09 -6.10 16.71
C ALA A 64 -3.90 -4.95 17.71
N ARG A 65 -3.56 -5.31 18.95
CA ARG A 65 -3.14 -4.37 19.99
C ARG A 65 -1.64 -4.48 20.21
N LEU A 66 -0.91 -3.43 19.83
CA LEU A 66 0.54 -3.32 19.94
C LEU A 66 0.89 -2.39 21.10
N ASP A 67 1.63 -2.88 22.09
CA ASP A 67 2.03 -2.11 23.30
C ASP A 67 0.87 -1.38 24.00
N GLY A 68 -0.32 -1.99 23.98
CA GLY A 68 -1.53 -1.42 24.57
C GLY A 68 -2.35 -0.54 23.61
N THR A 69 -1.80 -0.12 22.48
CA THR A 69 -2.51 0.67 21.46
C THR A 69 -3.25 -0.23 20.47
N GLN A 70 -4.55 0.00 20.30
CA GLN A 70 -5.36 -0.71 19.29
C GLN A 70 -5.03 -0.16 17.89
N LEU A 71 -4.67 -1.05 16.96
CA LEU A 71 -4.47 -0.70 15.56
C LEU A 71 -5.81 -0.59 14.82
N LYS A 72 -5.86 0.27 13.80
CA LYS A 72 -7.05 0.41 12.94
C LYS A 72 -7.34 -0.92 12.24
N PRO A 73 -8.56 -1.49 12.32
CA PRO A 73 -8.88 -2.73 11.64
C PRO A 73 -8.64 -2.67 10.13
N MET A 74 -8.04 -3.73 9.59
CA MET A 74 -7.79 -3.89 8.16
C MET A 74 -8.73 -4.91 7.56
N ARG A 75 -9.33 -4.58 6.41
CA ARG A 75 -10.17 -5.53 5.67
C ARG A 75 -9.30 -6.68 5.17
N MET A 76 -9.71 -7.90 5.45
CA MET A 76 -9.02 -9.11 5.01
C MET A 76 -9.46 -9.54 3.62
N PHE A 77 -8.56 -10.19 2.89
CA PHE A 77 -8.93 -11.02 1.75
C PHE A 77 -9.60 -12.30 2.23
N HIS A 78 -10.58 -12.79 1.48
CA HIS A 78 -11.32 -14.01 1.83
C HIS A 78 -10.38 -15.23 1.96
N SER A 79 -9.43 -15.37 1.04
CA SER A 79 -8.41 -16.43 1.07
C SER A 79 -7.55 -16.41 2.33
N ASP A 80 -7.21 -15.23 2.86
CA ASP A 80 -6.43 -15.12 4.09
C ASP A 80 -7.23 -15.50 5.32
N TYR A 81 -8.53 -15.20 5.32
CA TYR A 81 -9.43 -15.66 6.37
C TYR A 81 -9.56 -17.18 6.36
N GLU A 82 -9.72 -17.79 5.18
CA GLU A 82 -9.76 -19.26 5.04
C GLU A 82 -8.44 -19.90 5.51
N ALA A 83 -7.30 -19.37 5.07
CA ALA A 83 -5.98 -19.83 5.52
C ALA A 83 -5.81 -19.70 7.04
N PHE A 84 -6.29 -18.60 7.64
CA PHE A 84 -6.27 -18.41 9.08
C PHE A 84 -7.18 -19.41 9.81
N LYS A 85 -8.38 -19.67 9.28
CA LYS A 85 -9.32 -20.67 9.83
C LYS A 85 -8.75 -22.08 9.74
N ASN A 86 -8.07 -22.41 8.64
CA ASN A 86 -7.42 -23.70 8.41
C ASN A 86 -6.08 -23.83 9.16
N LYS A 87 -5.65 -22.79 9.89
CA LYS A 87 -4.36 -22.71 10.61
C LYS A 87 -3.13 -22.81 9.69
N GLU A 88 -3.30 -22.52 8.42
CA GLU A 88 -2.21 -22.38 7.45
C GLU A 88 -1.50 -21.02 7.62
N MET A 89 -2.23 -20.02 8.12
CA MET A 89 -1.72 -18.70 8.43
C MET A 89 -1.97 -18.36 9.90
N GLY A 90 -0.95 -17.84 10.59
CA GLY A 90 -1.03 -17.42 11.98
C GLY A 90 -1.10 -15.89 12.15
N ILE A 91 -1.10 -15.47 13.42
CA ILE A 91 -1.07 -14.05 13.80
C ILE A 91 0.21 -13.35 13.30
N PRO A 92 1.42 -13.95 13.38
CA PRO A 92 2.63 -13.32 12.86
C PRO A 92 2.55 -13.00 11.37
N GLU A 93 2.04 -13.93 10.56
CA GLU A 93 1.87 -13.76 9.12
C GLU A 93 0.82 -12.70 8.79
N LEU A 94 -0.31 -12.70 9.52
CA LEU A 94 -1.32 -11.64 9.39
C LEU A 94 -0.77 -10.26 9.77
N MET A 95 0.04 -10.17 10.84
CA MET A 95 0.71 -8.92 11.21
C MET A 95 1.64 -8.44 10.10
N GLN A 96 2.43 -9.33 9.48
CA GLN A 96 3.31 -8.99 8.37
C GLN A 96 2.52 -8.51 7.14
N LYS A 97 1.38 -9.14 6.86
CA LYS A 97 0.58 -8.82 5.68
C LYS A 97 -0.22 -7.53 5.82
N TYR A 98 -0.87 -7.32 6.96
CA TYR A 98 -1.81 -6.22 7.16
C TYR A 98 -1.20 -5.01 7.91
N TYR A 99 -0.14 -5.22 8.69
CA TYR A 99 0.57 -4.16 9.42
C TYR A 99 2.10 -4.22 9.25
N PRO A 100 2.63 -4.30 8.01
CA PRO A 100 4.06 -4.51 7.76
C PRO A 100 4.96 -3.47 8.43
N THR A 101 4.57 -2.19 8.40
CA THR A 101 5.35 -1.08 8.98
C THR A 101 5.44 -1.15 10.50
N LYS A 102 4.45 -1.76 11.17
CA LYS A 102 4.46 -1.92 12.63
C LYS A 102 5.52 -2.92 13.12
N LEU A 103 6.05 -3.74 12.21
CA LEU A 103 7.10 -4.70 12.48
C LEU A 103 8.49 -4.20 12.06
N GLN A 104 8.56 -3.05 11.39
CA GLN A 104 9.83 -2.47 10.93
C GLN A 104 10.48 -1.61 12.01
N PRO A 105 11.82 -1.53 12.04
CA PRO A 105 12.52 -0.57 12.88
C PRO A 105 12.07 0.86 12.59
N GLN A 106 11.81 1.63 13.64
CA GLN A 106 11.46 3.04 13.53
C GLN A 106 12.72 3.88 13.58
N LEU A 107 12.77 4.92 12.76
CA LEU A 107 13.79 5.95 12.84
C LEU A 107 13.60 6.75 14.13
N SER A 108 14.71 7.11 14.78
CA SER A 108 14.66 8.07 15.88
C SER A 108 14.08 9.41 15.38
N PRO A 109 13.44 10.21 16.24
CA PRO A 109 12.93 11.51 15.84
C PRO A 109 14.00 12.41 15.20
N GLU A 110 15.23 12.33 15.73
CA GLU A 110 16.40 13.05 15.20
C GLU A 110 16.80 12.54 13.82
N ALA A 111 16.93 11.23 13.63
CA ALA A 111 17.27 10.65 12.32
C ALA A 111 16.20 10.97 11.27
N PHE A 112 14.92 10.93 11.65
CA PHE A 112 13.81 11.28 10.77
C PHE A 112 13.85 12.76 10.34
N GLN A 113 14.22 13.67 11.24
CA GLN A 113 14.32 15.10 10.92
C GLN A 113 15.62 15.46 10.18
N ALA A 114 16.73 14.78 10.47
CA ALA A 114 18.02 15.04 9.84
C ALA A 114 18.11 14.53 8.39
N ALA A 115 17.29 13.54 8.04
CA ALA A 115 17.26 12.93 6.70
C ALA A 115 16.51 13.80 5.67
N VAL A 116 17.08 14.96 5.36
CA VAL A 116 16.57 15.94 4.37
C VAL A 116 17.36 15.96 3.07
N LYS A 117 18.50 15.25 3.00
CA LYS A 117 19.35 15.22 1.80
C LYS A 117 18.99 14.02 0.92
N LEU A 118 18.73 14.29 -0.35
CA LEU A 118 18.45 13.28 -1.37
C LEU A 118 19.75 12.59 -1.84
N PRO A 119 19.65 11.41 -2.47
CA PRO A 119 20.82 10.66 -2.93
C PRO A 119 21.72 11.41 -3.92
N ASP A 120 21.16 12.33 -4.70
CA ASP A 120 21.89 13.19 -5.64
C ASP A 120 22.47 14.46 -4.99
N GLY A 121 22.23 14.64 -3.69
CA GLY A 121 22.72 15.75 -2.89
C GLY A 121 21.76 16.93 -2.76
N GLN A 122 20.61 16.91 -3.43
CA GLN A 122 19.59 17.95 -3.28
C GLN A 122 19.03 17.99 -1.86
N ILE A 123 18.66 19.18 -1.38
CA ILE A 123 18.11 19.38 -0.04
C ILE A 123 16.59 19.56 -0.11
N ILE A 124 15.88 18.82 0.73
CA ILE A 124 14.44 18.96 0.93
C ILE A 124 14.21 20.11 1.91
N GLU A 125 13.67 21.21 1.40
CA GLU A 125 13.36 22.40 2.22
C GLU A 125 12.09 22.20 3.04
N LYS A 126 11.12 21.46 2.49
CA LYS A 126 9.85 21.19 3.14
C LYS A 126 9.27 19.87 2.66
N PHE A 127 8.84 19.04 3.61
CA PHE A 127 8.06 17.84 3.33
C PHE A 127 6.86 17.79 4.27
N ASN A 128 5.67 17.54 3.75
CA ASN A 128 4.47 17.40 4.57
C ASN A 128 3.43 16.49 3.94
N VAL A 129 2.54 15.98 4.78
CA VAL A 129 1.38 15.18 4.37
C VAL A 129 0.13 16.00 4.64
N TYR A 130 -0.73 16.14 3.63
CA TYR A 130 -1.97 16.88 3.76
C TYR A 130 -3.13 16.15 3.08
N LYS A 131 -4.36 16.48 3.47
CA LYS A 131 -5.56 15.96 2.82
C LYS A 131 -6.03 16.95 1.76
N GLU A 132 -6.29 16.49 0.55
CA GLU A 132 -6.81 17.31 -0.54
C GLU A 132 -8.19 17.85 -0.17
N LYS A 133 -8.35 19.17 -0.26
CA LYS A 133 -9.57 19.89 0.14
C LYS A 133 -10.32 20.47 -1.05
N ASN A 134 -9.70 20.52 -2.24
CA ASN A 134 -10.38 20.99 -3.43
C ASN A 134 -11.41 19.95 -3.90
N GLN A 135 -12.70 20.29 -3.80
CA GLN A 135 -13.79 19.40 -4.21
C GLN A 135 -13.83 19.12 -5.71
N SER A 136 -13.26 20.01 -6.52
CA SER A 136 -13.17 19.82 -7.97
C SER A 136 -12.00 18.95 -8.40
N ALA A 137 -11.13 18.55 -7.47
CA ALA A 137 -10.03 17.64 -7.77
C ALA A 137 -10.52 16.20 -7.72
N ASP A 138 -10.08 15.38 -8.67
CA ASP A 138 -10.43 13.95 -8.74
C ASP A 138 -9.98 13.19 -7.48
N ASP A 139 -8.94 13.69 -6.81
CA ASP A 139 -8.40 13.14 -5.58
C ASP A 139 -8.91 13.82 -4.29
N PHE A 140 -10.07 14.49 -4.36
CA PHE A 140 -10.70 15.12 -3.19
C PHE A 140 -10.80 14.17 -2.00
N GLY A 141 -10.36 14.65 -0.83
CA GLY A 141 -10.39 13.88 0.40
C GLY A 141 -9.28 12.82 0.52
N SER A 142 -8.41 12.66 -0.46
CA SER A 142 -7.26 11.77 -0.37
C SER A 142 -6.06 12.45 0.29
N TYR A 143 -5.15 11.67 0.86
CA TYR A 143 -3.89 12.20 1.41
C TYR A 143 -2.84 12.33 0.30
N LYS A 144 -2.11 13.45 0.33
CA LYS A 144 -1.06 13.79 -0.62
C LYS A 144 0.23 14.11 0.10
N PHE A 145 1.33 13.77 -0.53
CA PHE A 145 2.64 14.24 -0.16
C PHE A 145 2.92 15.56 -0.85
N TYR A 146 3.44 16.51 -0.09
CA TYR A 146 4.01 17.75 -0.58
C TYR A 146 5.51 17.73 -0.33
N ALA A 147 6.30 18.08 -1.34
CA ALA A 147 7.72 18.30 -1.21
C ALA A 147 8.15 19.61 -1.87
N GLN A 148 9.14 20.27 -1.27
CA GLN A 148 9.86 21.39 -1.83
C GLN A 148 11.35 21.06 -1.84
N VAL A 149 11.94 21.09 -3.03
CA VAL A 149 13.36 20.78 -3.26
C VAL A 149 13.93 21.88 -4.15
N GLY A 150 14.68 22.80 -3.55
CA GLY A 150 14.99 24.09 -4.18
C GLY A 150 13.73 24.80 -4.67
N ASP A 151 13.74 25.27 -5.91
CA ASP A 151 12.60 25.97 -6.51
C ASP A 151 11.42 25.05 -6.91
N LYS A 152 11.61 23.72 -6.86
CA LYS A 152 10.59 22.77 -7.28
C LYS A 152 9.61 22.50 -6.14
N LYS A 153 8.36 22.89 -6.33
CA LYS A 153 7.23 22.53 -5.46
C LYS A 153 6.38 21.47 -6.15
N MET A 154 6.10 20.39 -5.45
CA MET A 154 5.43 19.24 -6.05
C MET A 154 4.50 18.57 -5.05
N SER A 155 3.41 18.03 -5.58
CA SER A 155 2.46 17.23 -4.83
C SER A 155 2.10 15.97 -5.61
N THR A 156 1.81 14.88 -4.89
CA THR A 156 1.31 13.64 -5.46
C THR A 156 0.46 12.89 -4.45
N LEU A 157 -0.43 12.04 -4.96
CA LEU A 157 -1.23 11.13 -4.14
C LEU A 157 -0.31 10.20 -3.33
N ALA A 158 -0.58 10.09 -2.04
CA ALA A 158 0.19 9.22 -1.15
C ALA A 158 -0.47 7.84 -1.08
N SER A 159 0.31 6.80 -1.37
CA SER A 159 -0.16 5.42 -1.21
C SER A 159 -0.40 5.10 0.28
N TYR A 160 -1.24 4.12 0.57
CA TYR A 160 -1.47 3.69 1.96
C TYR A 160 -0.18 3.18 2.63
N ALA A 161 0.66 2.46 1.88
CA ALA A 161 1.95 1.97 2.36
C ALA A 161 2.91 3.12 2.68
N ASP A 162 2.91 4.15 1.83
CA ASP A 162 3.72 5.35 1.99
C ASP A 162 3.28 6.18 3.21
N LEU A 163 1.97 6.34 3.40
CA LEU A 163 1.41 7.01 4.59
C LEU A 163 1.78 6.26 5.87
N ASN A 164 1.64 4.94 5.89
CA ASN A 164 2.02 4.14 7.04
C ASN A 164 3.52 4.26 7.34
N ALA A 165 4.37 4.22 6.31
CA ALA A 165 5.81 4.38 6.48
C ALA A 165 6.19 5.77 7.04
N TYR A 166 5.48 6.82 6.63
CA TYR A 166 5.64 8.17 7.15
C TYR A 166 5.21 8.29 8.63
N PHE A 167 3.99 7.87 8.96
CA PHE A 167 3.45 8.01 10.31
C PHE A 167 4.14 7.10 11.32
N ASP A 168 4.57 5.91 10.88
CA ASP A 168 5.32 4.96 11.70
C ASP A 168 6.82 5.27 11.73
N ARG A 169 7.28 6.26 10.95
CA ARG A 169 8.68 6.68 10.82
C ARG A 169 9.62 5.54 10.46
N THR A 170 9.15 4.58 9.68
CA THR A 170 10.00 3.47 9.20
C THR A 170 10.83 3.88 8.00
N GLN A 171 10.46 4.99 7.36
CA GLN A 171 11.21 5.60 6.25
C GLN A 171 11.34 7.10 6.47
N SER A 172 12.47 7.65 6.06
CA SER A 172 12.78 9.07 6.17
C SER A 172 12.04 9.92 5.13
N PRO A 173 11.88 11.22 5.37
CA PRO A 173 11.40 12.16 4.35
C PRO A 173 12.19 12.08 3.05
N ALA A 174 13.52 11.96 3.11
CA ALA A 174 14.37 11.80 1.93
C ALA A 174 14.03 10.55 1.10
N GLU A 175 13.84 9.40 1.74
CA GLU A 175 13.46 8.16 1.05
C GLU A 175 12.05 8.25 0.44
N LEU A 176 11.10 8.83 1.18
CA LEU A 176 9.74 9.03 0.70
C LEU A 176 9.70 10.00 -0.49
N VAL A 177 10.48 11.08 -0.45
CA VAL A 177 10.61 12.02 -1.56
C VAL A 177 11.28 11.34 -2.75
N ALA A 178 12.39 10.63 -2.56
CA ALA A 178 13.07 9.93 -3.65
C ALA A 178 12.15 8.91 -4.34
N ARG A 179 11.33 8.19 -3.57
CA ARG A 179 10.39 7.20 -4.12
C ARG A 179 9.22 7.81 -4.90
N ASN A 180 8.59 8.86 -4.35
CA ASN A 180 7.35 9.42 -4.91
C ASN A 180 7.59 10.53 -5.94
N PHE A 181 8.75 11.20 -5.84
CA PHE A 181 9.07 12.37 -6.63
C PHE A 181 10.33 12.20 -7.48
N GLY A 182 11.00 11.06 -7.39
CA GLY A 182 12.28 10.82 -8.06
C GLY A 182 12.26 11.09 -9.57
N GLU A 183 11.19 10.76 -10.28
CA GLU A 183 11.07 11.03 -11.73
C GLU A 183 11.01 12.54 -12.02
N LYS A 184 10.18 13.28 -11.27
CA LYS A 184 10.06 14.75 -11.36
C LYS A 184 11.34 15.48 -10.89
N LEU A 185 12.05 14.89 -9.93
CA LEU A 185 13.33 15.39 -9.42
C LEU A 185 14.51 14.97 -10.29
N GLN A 186 14.32 14.05 -11.23
CA GLN A 186 15.36 13.53 -12.11
C GLN A 186 16.45 12.79 -11.32
N LEU A 187 16.01 11.95 -10.38
CA LEU A 187 16.89 11.06 -9.62
C LEU A 187 17.13 9.77 -10.40
N LYS A 188 18.40 9.35 -10.49
CA LYS A 188 18.78 8.07 -11.13
C LYS A 188 18.02 6.88 -10.52
N GLY A 189 17.93 6.84 -9.19
CA GLY A 189 17.23 5.78 -8.45
C GLY A 189 15.75 5.63 -8.79
N ALA A 190 15.12 6.65 -9.41
CA ALA A 190 13.74 6.55 -9.87
C ALA A 190 13.57 5.55 -11.03
N TYR A 191 14.63 5.34 -11.82
CA TYR A 191 14.63 4.48 -12.99
C TYR A 191 15.24 3.09 -12.74
N ASP A 192 15.97 2.91 -11.64
CA ASP A 192 16.63 1.63 -11.29
C ASP A 192 15.64 0.48 -11.07
N LYS A 193 14.37 0.81 -10.77
CA LYS A 193 13.29 -0.18 -10.66
C LYS A 193 12.85 -0.74 -12.01
N TYR A 194 13.17 -0.08 -13.13
CA TYR A 194 12.74 -0.51 -14.46
C TYR A 194 13.81 -1.36 -15.14
N GLU A 195 13.53 -2.64 -15.31
CA GLU A 195 14.34 -3.60 -16.05
C GLU A 195 13.54 -4.15 -17.24
N LEU A 196 14.20 -4.31 -18.38
CA LEU A 196 13.52 -4.82 -19.57
C LEU A 196 13.17 -6.29 -19.37
N ALA A 197 11.98 -6.71 -19.81
CA ALA A 197 11.59 -8.11 -19.76
C ALA A 197 12.65 -9.01 -20.43
N GLY A 198 12.93 -10.17 -19.81
CA GLY A 198 13.95 -11.10 -20.29
C GLY A 198 13.70 -11.53 -21.74
N GLY A 199 14.78 -11.72 -22.50
CA GLY A 199 14.68 -12.18 -23.90
C GLY A 199 14.25 -11.12 -24.92
N VAL A 200 14.07 -9.86 -24.52
CA VAL A 200 13.91 -8.73 -25.44
C VAL A 200 15.28 -8.16 -25.80
N ASP A 201 15.62 -8.11 -27.10
CA ASP A 201 16.84 -7.47 -27.56
C ASP A 201 16.71 -5.94 -27.42
N PRO A 202 17.59 -5.24 -26.69
CA PRO A 202 17.58 -3.79 -26.60
C PRO A 202 17.60 -3.06 -27.96
N LYS A 203 18.14 -3.69 -29.01
CA LYS A 203 18.16 -3.11 -30.38
C LYS A 203 16.77 -3.03 -31.02
N SER A 204 15.83 -3.86 -30.57
CA SER A 204 14.42 -3.80 -31.02
C SER A 204 13.71 -2.52 -30.57
N ILE A 205 14.22 -1.86 -29.53
CA ILE A 205 13.61 -0.68 -28.92
C ILE A 205 13.92 0.55 -29.75
N ARG A 206 12.87 1.27 -30.14
CA ARG A 206 12.96 2.50 -30.92
C ARG A 206 12.38 3.65 -30.13
N ILE A 207 13.10 4.76 -30.14
CA ILE A 207 12.62 6.04 -29.63
C ILE A 207 12.68 7.03 -30.78
N ILE A 208 11.51 7.53 -31.19
CA ILE A 208 11.36 8.38 -32.37
C ILE A 208 10.71 9.69 -31.97
N LYS A 209 11.10 10.77 -32.65
CA LYS A 209 10.41 12.05 -32.53
C LYS A 209 9.36 12.13 -33.63
N ASP A 210 8.12 12.25 -33.24
CA ASP A 210 7.03 12.46 -34.17
C ASP A 210 7.12 13.85 -34.81
N ARG A 211 6.89 13.92 -36.12
CA ARG A 211 7.09 15.17 -36.89
C ARG A 211 5.95 16.16 -36.69
N GLU A 212 4.75 15.68 -36.40
CA GLU A 212 3.53 16.48 -36.27
C GLU A 212 3.37 17.02 -34.84
N THR A 213 3.31 16.14 -33.87
CA THR A 213 3.12 16.46 -32.44
C THR A 213 4.39 16.99 -31.78
N LYS A 214 5.56 16.84 -32.43
CA LYS A 214 6.91 17.08 -31.87
C LYS A 214 7.22 16.27 -30.61
N GLY A 215 6.34 15.34 -30.23
CA GLY A 215 6.50 14.45 -29.09
C GLY A 215 7.51 13.35 -29.38
N TRP A 216 8.12 12.81 -28.33
CA TRP A 216 8.91 11.59 -28.43
C TRP A 216 8.03 10.39 -28.14
N TYR A 217 8.24 9.29 -28.85
CA TYR A 217 7.50 8.05 -28.72
C TYR A 217 8.46 6.88 -28.58
N VAL A 218 8.06 5.87 -27.79
CA VAL A 218 8.78 4.62 -27.60
C VAL A 218 7.93 3.46 -28.09
N TYR A 219 8.54 2.53 -28.82
CA TYR A 219 7.94 1.26 -29.22
C TYR A 219 9.05 0.21 -29.38
N ALA A 220 8.66 -1.07 -29.40
CA ALA A 220 9.56 -2.18 -29.69
C ALA A 220 9.08 -2.94 -30.92
N ASP A 221 10.03 -3.33 -31.77
CA ASP A 221 9.80 -4.13 -32.97
C ASP A 221 10.54 -5.46 -32.87
N LEU A 222 9.80 -6.52 -32.54
CA LEU A 222 10.34 -7.86 -32.26
C LEU A 222 10.38 -8.74 -33.52
N GLY A 223 10.25 -8.16 -34.72
CA GLY A 223 10.24 -8.89 -35.98
C GLY A 223 9.03 -9.82 -36.08
N ASP A 224 9.28 -11.12 -36.23
CA ASP A 224 8.24 -12.15 -36.40
C ASP A 224 7.28 -12.25 -35.21
N ARG A 225 7.69 -11.77 -34.03
CA ARG A 225 6.84 -11.73 -32.82
C ARG A 225 5.93 -10.50 -32.76
N GLY A 226 6.01 -9.61 -33.74
CA GLY A 226 5.18 -8.41 -33.83
C GLY A 226 5.82 -7.16 -33.20
N LYS A 227 5.02 -6.09 -33.10
CA LYS A 227 5.43 -4.79 -32.58
C LYS A 227 4.50 -4.36 -31.45
N THR A 228 5.03 -3.63 -30.48
CA THR A 228 4.21 -2.97 -29.46
C THR A 228 3.53 -1.75 -30.06
N GLU A 229 2.52 -1.23 -29.36
CA GLU A 229 2.00 0.09 -29.64
C GLU A 229 3.06 1.17 -29.39
N SER A 230 2.86 2.33 -30.02
CA SER A 230 3.74 3.48 -29.85
C SER A 230 3.25 4.36 -28.71
N HIS A 231 4.02 4.41 -27.63
CA HIS A 231 3.69 5.18 -26.44
C HIS A 231 4.39 6.52 -26.42
N ARG A 232 3.64 7.59 -26.17
CA ARG A 232 4.21 8.93 -26.04
C ARG A 232 5.04 9.01 -24.74
N LEU A 233 6.29 9.46 -24.86
CA LEU A 233 7.16 9.71 -23.72
C LEU A 233 6.73 10.97 -22.96
N PRO A 234 6.51 10.86 -21.64
CA PRO A 234 6.35 12.02 -20.76
C PRO A 234 7.58 12.94 -20.80
N PHE A 235 7.37 14.20 -20.45
CA PHE A 235 8.43 15.20 -20.45
C PHE A 235 9.60 14.83 -19.52
N GLU A 236 9.30 14.30 -18.34
CA GLU A 236 10.26 13.86 -17.33
C GLU A 236 11.16 12.74 -17.88
N ASP A 237 10.58 11.77 -18.59
CA ASP A 237 11.29 10.64 -19.18
C ASP A 237 12.17 11.08 -20.36
N GLY A 238 11.67 12.03 -21.17
CA GLY A 238 12.47 12.65 -22.22
C GLY A 238 13.68 13.41 -21.64
N GLN A 239 13.50 14.17 -20.56
CA GLN A 239 14.63 14.84 -19.89
C GLN A 239 15.61 13.83 -19.30
N ALA A 240 15.10 12.77 -18.66
CA ALA A 240 15.91 11.74 -18.03
C ALA A 240 16.81 11.02 -19.04
N LEU A 241 16.26 10.70 -20.22
CA LEU A 241 16.96 10.01 -21.29
C LEU A 241 17.93 10.93 -22.07
N PHE A 242 17.44 12.08 -22.56
CA PHE A 242 18.19 12.88 -23.53
C PHE A 242 19.09 13.93 -22.89
N LYS A 243 18.63 14.59 -21.81
CA LYS A 243 19.32 15.74 -21.22
C LYS A 243 20.20 15.32 -20.04
N ASN A 244 19.60 14.66 -19.06
CA ASN A 244 20.27 14.32 -17.81
C ASN A 244 21.01 12.98 -17.88
N LYS A 245 20.66 12.11 -18.84
CA LYS A 245 21.26 10.78 -19.07
C LYS A 245 21.27 9.91 -17.81
N ILE A 246 20.21 10.02 -17.02
CA ILE A 246 19.98 9.23 -15.79
C ILE A 246 19.15 7.97 -16.05
N ALA A 247 18.47 7.90 -17.20
CA ALA A 247 17.69 6.76 -17.64
C ALA A 247 18.25 6.24 -18.97
N SER A 248 18.27 4.92 -19.10
CA SER A 248 18.62 4.21 -20.33
C SER A 248 17.38 4.00 -21.21
N ARG A 249 17.59 3.72 -22.50
CA ARG A 249 16.49 3.41 -23.42
C ARG A 249 15.72 2.17 -22.97
N GLU A 250 16.44 1.20 -22.42
CA GLU A 250 15.94 -0.05 -21.87
C GLU A 250 15.04 0.22 -20.66
N GLN A 251 15.45 1.10 -19.74
CA GLN A 251 14.63 1.52 -18.60
C GLN A 251 13.34 2.25 -19.04
N ILE A 252 13.45 3.12 -20.05
CA ILE A 252 12.28 3.83 -20.60
C ILE A 252 11.31 2.85 -21.25
N ALA A 253 11.80 1.92 -22.07
CA ALA A 253 10.95 0.88 -22.65
C ALA A 253 10.35 -0.03 -21.59
N ALA A 254 11.11 -0.42 -20.58
CA ALA A 254 10.62 -1.24 -19.48
C ALA A 254 9.47 -0.58 -18.71
N LYS A 255 9.52 0.74 -18.53
CA LYS A 255 8.45 1.50 -17.89
C LYS A 255 7.14 1.49 -18.69
N HIS A 256 7.23 1.64 -20.01
CA HIS A 256 6.06 1.89 -20.87
C HIS A 256 5.55 0.65 -21.60
N LEU A 257 6.43 -0.30 -21.94
CA LEU A 257 6.15 -1.39 -22.87
C LEU A 257 6.13 -2.77 -22.20
N ASN A 258 6.60 -2.92 -20.96
CA ASN A 258 6.82 -4.26 -20.39
C ASN A 258 5.55 -5.12 -20.36
N ASN A 259 4.37 -4.55 -20.10
CA ASN A 259 3.13 -5.32 -20.14
C ASN A 259 2.90 -5.93 -21.52
N GLU A 260 3.02 -5.15 -22.59
CA GLU A 260 2.90 -5.63 -23.97
C GLU A 260 4.02 -6.60 -24.35
N LEU A 261 5.26 -6.32 -23.93
CA LEU A 261 6.41 -7.18 -24.20
C LEU A 261 6.24 -8.55 -23.56
N VAL A 262 5.73 -8.63 -22.33
CA VAL A 262 5.39 -9.89 -21.66
C VAL A 262 4.33 -10.65 -22.45
N HIS A 263 3.29 -9.96 -22.94
CA HIS A 263 2.26 -10.59 -23.78
C HIS A 263 2.80 -11.11 -25.12
N LEU A 264 3.69 -10.38 -25.77
CA LEU A 264 4.26 -10.76 -27.08
C LEU A 264 5.36 -11.82 -26.99
N THR A 265 6.12 -11.84 -25.88
CA THR A 265 7.25 -12.76 -25.71
C THR A 265 6.93 -13.98 -24.85
N GLY A 266 5.88 -13.90 -24.03
CA GLY A 266 5.57 -14.92 -23.01
C GLY A 266 6.57 -14.95 -21.85
N VAL A 267 7.50 -13.99 -21.76
CA VAL A 267 8.53 -13.94 -20.71
C VAL A 267 8.09 -13.04 -19.57
N SER A 268 8.35 -13.47 -18.32
CA SER A 268 8.04 -12.72 -17.11
C SER A 268 9.02 -11.55 -16.88
N VAL A 269 8.51 -10.49 -16.24
CA VAL A 269 9.31 -9.36 -15.72
C VAL A 269 9.91 -9.66 -14.35
N SER A 270 10.99 -8.95 -13.99
CA SER A 270 11.68 -9.12 -12.71
C SER A 270 10.77 -8.77 -11.51
N GLN A 271 10.92 -9.50 -10.38
CA GLN A 271 10.14 -9.31 -9.15
C GLN A 271 10.18 -7.87 -8.60
N LYS A 272 11.27 -7.13 -8.83
CA LYS A 272 11.41 -5.72 -8.42
C LYS A 272 10.38 -4.79 -9.09
N GLN A 273 9.85 -5.17 -10.27
CA GLN A 273 8.90 -4.37 -11.04
C GLN A 273 7.44 -4.73 -10.73
N GLU A 274 7.15 -6.00 -10.47
CA GLU A 274 5.79 -6.47 -10.21
C GLU A 274 5.12 -5.75 -9.01
N ALA A 275 5.91 -5.38 -8.00
CA ALA A 275 5.43 -4.63 -6.83
C ALA A 275 5.02 -3.16 -7.16
N SER A 276 5.45 -2.63 -8.31
CA SER A 276 5.11 -1.28 -8.76
C SER A 276 3.86 -1.25 -9.66
N LEU A 277 3.57 -2.35 -10.37
CA LEU A 277 2.41 -2.51 -11.25
C LEU A 277 1.10 -2.80 -10.48
N LYS A 278 1.19 -3.27 -9.24
CA LYS A 278 0.03 -3.58 -8.38
C LYS A 278 -0.40 -2.42 -7.46
N ARG A 279 0.06 -1.19 -7.71
CA ARG A 279 -0.29 -0.01 -6.90
C ARG A 279 -1.53 0.70 -7.41
#